data_AF-A0A966Q9N9-F1
#
_entry.id   AF-A0A966Q9N9-F1
#
_cell.length_a   1.000
_cell.length_b   1.000
_cell.length_c   1.000
_cell.angle_alpha   90.00
_cell.angle_beta   90.00
_cell.angle_gamma   90.00
#
_symmetry.space_group_name_H-M   'P 1'
#
loop_
_entity.id
_entity.type
_entity.pdbx_description
1 polymer ?
#
loop_
_entity_poly.entity_id
_entity_poly.type
_entity_poly.pdbx_seq_one_letter_code
_entity_poly.pdbx_strand_id
1 'polypeptide(L)'
;ENQYIEICSACDSVLLAPDSTIECVAIPWLHVIREHPVFLLNYSEVFTEERRLVGIKRRGAEFLRNAASRIRQLGRAMAVRGEFWSASCALPRKVDVLIISHLLNASQAGGQDFYFGALPEELSRMGFSVLVALFNQSSEPGSAFIGRWKPEMAPRVVFSNSLGILAEVSLDRKLRAESARLLRLAQAKCEGLGRRVLLRAAREVRLGQARTTRRLGVQIGALVSKCQPRAVVVLHEGHAWERIAFAAAREAHPGVRCMGYQHSSLFRLQHAIRRNLGGRYDPEHVLTSGRLGRRLLGEAKGLKGLTTSVLGSSRAFSGKAASRSGDKAAAGKCLVLPEGIVSECHLLFEFSIRCAEICPEIEFIWRLHPLVTFESLQAGNSKLKNLPPNIRRSVATFDS
;
A
#
# COMPACT_ATOMS: atom_id res chain seq x y z
N GLU A 1 -3.94 -5.31 -22.35
CA GLU A 1 -2.53 -5.00 -22.66
C GLU A 1 -2.27 -3.63 -23.33
N ASN A 2 -2.61 -3.34 -24.60
CA ASN A 2 -2.22 -2.05 -25.23
C ASN A 2 -2.67 -0.80 -24.45
N GLN A 3 -3.95 -0.71 -24.07
CA GLN A 3 -4.46 0.39 -23.23
C GLN A 3 -3.73 0.49 -21.88
N TYR A 4 -3.29 -0.64 -21.32
CA TYR A 4 -2.52 -0.66 -20.07
C TYR A 4 -1.14 -0.02 -20.26
N ILE A 5 -0.45 -0.33 -21.36
CA ILE A 5 0.85 0.27 -21.69
C ILE A 5 0.69 1.78 -21.94
N GLU A 6 -0.35 2.17 -22.68
CA GLU A 6 -0.65 3.58 -22.98
C GLU A 6 -0.90 4.39 -21.69
N ILE A 7 -1.72 3.87 -20.76
CA ILE A 7 -1.97 4.60 -19.50
C ILE A 7 -0.71 4.67 -18.63
N CYS A 8 0.10 3.62 -18.59
CA CYS A 8 1.38 3.63 -17.89
C CYS A 8 2.30 4.73 -18.46
N SER A 9 2.47 4.76 -19.78
CA SER A 9 3.29 5.79 -20.45
C SER A 9 2.73 7.21 -20.23
N ALA A 10 1.41 7.38 -20.26
CA ALA A 10 0.79 8.68 -20.07
C ALA A 10 0.97 9.18 -18.63
N CYS A 11 0.78 8.32 -17.62
CA CYS A 11 1.04 8.64 -16.22
C CYS A 11 2.53 8.95 -15.98
N ASP A 12 3.43 8.17 -16.57
CA ASP A 12 4.89 8.39 -16.46
C ASP A 12 5.29 9.74 -17.06
N SER A 13 4.68 10.15 -18.18
CA SER A 13 4.96 11.46 -18.79
C SER A 13 4.62 12.63 -17.87
N VAL A 14 3.65 12.46 -16.97
CA VAL A 14 3.29 13.48 -15.97
C VAL A 14 4.26 13.44 -14.78
N LEU A 15 4.59 12.24 -14.29
CA LEU A 15 5.46 12.07 -13.13
C LEU A 15 6.92 12.42 -13.41
N LEU A 16 7.41 12.13 -14.61
CA LEU A 16 8.79 12.36 -15.06
C LEU A 16 8.97 13.73 -15.74
N ALA A 17 7.93 14.55 -15.81
CA ALA A 17 8.04 15.90 -16.34
C ALA A 17 9.08 16.70 -15.53
N PRO A 18 9.93 17.54 -16.17
CA PRO A 18 10.93 18.33 -15.45
C PRO A 18 10.34 19.26 -14.38
N ASP A 19 9.09 19.68 -14.56
CA ASP A 19 8.34 20.53 -13.63
C ASP A 19 7.45 19.73 -12.65
N SER A 20 7.63 18.41 -12.58
CA SER A 20 6.89 17.53 -11.68
C SER A 20 7.20 17.85 -10.21
N THR A 21 6.16 18.19 -9.47
CA THR A 21 6.26 18.56 -8.05
C THR A 21 6.11 17.34 -7.15
N ILE A 22 6.52 17.47 -5.89
CA ILE A 22 6.29 16.42 -4.88
C ILE A 22 4.79 16.20 -4.63
N GLU A 23 3.96 17.23 -4.80
CA GLU A 23 2.51 17.12 -4.76
C GLU A 23 1.97 16.27 -5.93
N CYS A 24 2.59 16.36 -7.11
CA CYS A 24 2.27 15.51 -8.25
C CYS A 24 2.64 14.05 -7.98
N VAL A 25 3.86 13.80 -7.49
CA VAL A 25 4.34 12.45 -7.13
C VAL A 25 3.48 11.82 -6.04
N ALA A 26 2.87 12.62 -5.16
CA ALA A 26 2.00 12.11 -4.11
C ALA A 26 0.63 11.62 -4.59
N ILE A 27 0.28 11.75 -5.87
CA ILE A 27 -1.01 11.32 -6.43
C ILE A 27 -0.99 9.80 -6.69
N PRO A 28 -1.67 8.95 -5.89
CA PRO A 28 -1.54 7.50 -6.05
C PRO A 28 -2.08 6.98 -7.39
N TRP A 29 -3.08 7.66 -7.97
CA TRP A 29 -3.63 7.31 -9.28
C TRP A 29 -2.60 7.39 -10.43
N LEU A 30 -1.53 8.17 -10.30
CA LEU A 30 -0.44 8.19 -11.30
C LEU A 30 0.54 7.02 -11.16
N HIS A 31 0.46 6.25 -10.06
CA HIS A 31 1.30 5.08 -9.81
C HIS A 31 0.54 3.81 -10.18
N VAL A 32 0.49 3.51 -11.48
CA VAL A 32 -0.14 2.29 -12.01
C VAL A 32 0.60 1.06 -11.50
N ILE A 33 0.02 0.34 -10.55
CA ILE A 33 0.70 -0.77 -9.86
C ILE A 33 0.82 -2.01 -10.76
N ARG A 34 -0.31 -2.60 -11.17
CA ARG A 34 -0.35 -3.86 -11.95
C ARG A 34 -1.54 -3.93 -12.91
N GLU A 35 -1.43 -4.74 -13.97
CA GLU A 35 -2.55 -5.09 -14.84
C GLU A 35 -3.49 -6.06 -14.10
N HIS A 36 -4.58 -5.54 -13.52
CA HIS A 36 -5.63 -6.35 -12.93
C HIS A 36 -6.99 -5.69 -13.20
N PRO A 37 -8.02 -6.41 -13.68
CA PRO A 37 -9.28 -5.81 -14.13
C PRO A 37 -9.90 -4.85 -13.11
N VAL A 38 -9.94 -5.24 -11.84
CA VAL A 38 -10.51 -4.42 -10.76
C VAL A 38 -9.74 -3.11 -10.52
N PHE A 39 -8.41 -3.13 -10.61
CA PHE A 39 -7.64 -1.88 -10.47
C PHE A 39 -7.72 -1.02 -11.74
N LEU A 40 -7.86 -1.66 -12.91
CA LEU A 40 -7.95 -0.96 -14.19
C LEU A 40 -9.28 -0.23 -14.40
N LEU A 41 -10.35 -0.64 -13.70
CA LEU A 41 -11.60 0.12 -13.67
C LEU A 41 -11.39 1.59 -13.26
N ASN A 42 -10.42 1.87 -12.38
CA ASN A 42 -10.07 3.23 -11.96
C ASN A 42 -9.48 4.11 -13.07
N TYR A 43 -9.10 3.52 -14.20
CA TYR A 43 -8.55 4.22 -15.37
C TYR A 43 -9.52 4.24 -16.56
N SER A 44 -10.65 3.53 -16.48
CA SER A 44 -11.61 3.42 -17.58
C SER A 44 -12.09 4.78 -18.12
N GLU A 45 -12.32 5.76 -17.24
CA GLU A 45 -12.75 7.12 -17.60
C GLU A 45 -11.82 7.88 -18.55
N VAL A 46 -10.52 7.57 -18.56
CA VAL A 46 -9.61 8.27 -19.48
C VAL A 46 -9.57 7.61 -20.86
N PHE A 47 -10.30 6.51 -21.04
CA PHE A 47 -10.49 5.85 -22.34
C PHE A 47 -11.92 5.95 -22.86
N THR A 48 -12.91 6.10 -21.97
CA THR A 48 -14.32 6.21 -22.35
C THR A 48 -14.77 7.67 -22.42
N GLU A 49 -15.46 8.03 -23.50
CA GLU A 49 -16.29 9.24 -23.56
C GLU A 49 -17.54 8.99 -22.68
N GLU A 50 -17.43 9.21 -21.37
CA GLU A 50 -18.60 9.11 -20.49
C GLU A 50 -19.71 10.07 -20.99
N ARG A 51 -20.96 9.58 -21.06
CA ARG A 51 -22.13 10.45 -21.32
C ARG A 51 -22.10 11.61 -20.32
N ARG A 52 -22.00 12.85 -20.82
CA ARG A 52 -21.77 14.09 -20.04
C ARG A 52 -22.56 14.17 -18.72
N LEU A 53 -23.83 13.77 -18.71
CA LEU A 53 -24.73 13.80 -17.55
C LEU A 53 -24.32 12.85 -16.40
N VAL A 54 -23.91 11.61 -16.71
CA VAL A 54 -23.50 10.63 -15.69
C VAL A 54 -22.20 11.09 -15.02
N GLY A 55 -21.25 11.54 -15.84
CA GLY A 55 -19.99 12.11 -15.34
C GLY A 55 -20.19 13.37 -14.50
N ILE A 56 -21.20 14.21 -14.77
CA ILE A 56 -21.52 15.39 -13.92
C ILE A 56 -22.04 14.97 -12.55
N LYS A 57 -23.03 14.05 -12.48
CA LYS A 57 -23.58 13.58 -11.20
C LYS A 57 -22.51 12.94 -10.33
N ARG A 58 -21.65 12.12 -10.93
CA ARG A 58 -20.56 11.43 -10.23
C ARG A 58 -19.53 12.44 -9.68
N ARG A 59 -19.16 13.44 -10.49
CA ARG A 59 -18.28 14.54 -10.06
C ARG A 59 -18.86 15.34 -8.89
N GLY A 60 -20.17 15.62 -8.91
CA GLY A 60 -20.86 16.29 -7.81
C GLY A 60 -20.82 15.48 -6.51
N ALA A 61 -21.10 14.17 -6.58
CA ALA A 61 -21.04 13.28 -5.43
C ALA A 61 -19.63 13.14 -4.86
N GLU A 62 -18.60 13.03 -5.72
CA GLU A 62 -17.19 13.03 -5.33
C GLU A 62 -16.83 14.33 -4.61
N PHE A 63 -17.25 15.49 -5.14
CA PHE A 63 -17.00 16.78 -4.53
C PHE A 63 -17.59 16.88 -3.11
N LEU A 64 -18.85 16.48 -2.92
CA LEU A 64 -19.51 16.47 -1.61
C LEU A 64 -18.80 15.55 -0.61
N ARG A 65 -18.45 14.33 -1.02
CA ARG A 65 -17.69 13.40 -0.17
C ARG A 65 -16.34 13.98 0.24
N ASN A 66 -15.64 14.62 -0.70
CA ASN A 66 -14.37 15.29 -0.40
C ASN A 66 -14.53 16.50 0.51
N ALA A 67 -15.63 17.26 0.41
CA ALA A 67 -15.95 18.33 1.33
C ALA A 67 -16.22 17.81 2.75
N ALA A 68 -17.06 16.80 2.89
CA ALA A 68 -17.34 16.16 4.18
C ALA A 68 -16.07 15.58 4.82
N SER A 69 -15.24 14.89 4.02
CA SER A 69 -13.94 14.37 4.48
C SER A 69 -13.02 15.48 4.98
N ARG A 70 -13.01 16.66 4.33
CA ARG A 70 -12.21 17.81 4.78
C ARG A 70 -12.69 18.37 6.10
N ILE A 71 -14.00 18.56 6.25
CA ILE A 71 -14.57 19.08 7.51
C ILE A 71 -14.23 18.14 8.66
N ARG A 72 -14.44 16.82 8.46
CA ARG A 72 -14.06 15.80 9.44
C ARG A 72 -12.56 15.85 9.77
N GLN A 73 -11.72 16.04 8.75
CA GLN A 73 -10.27 16.10 8.93
C GLN A 73 -9.83 17.34 9.73
N LEU A 74 -10.40 18.51 9.44
CA LEU A 74 -10.15 19.73 10.21
C LEU A 74 -10.64 19.59 11.66
N GLY A 75 -11.81 18.95 11.86
CA GLY A 75 -12.29 18.56 13.18
C GLY A 75 -11.27 17.73 13.97
N ARG A 76 -10.71 16.69 13.35
CA ARG A 76 -9.66 15.87 13.95
C ARG A 76 -8.37 16.66 14.20
N ALA A 77 -7.99 17.55 13.29
CA ALA A 77 -6.80 18.38 13.41
C ALA A 77 -6.84 19.33 14.63
N MET A 78 -8.03 19.74 15.08
CA MET A 78 -8.19 20.53 16.32
C MET A 78 -7.88 19.71 17.58
N ALA A 79 -8.07 18.39 17.53
CA ALA A 79 -7.79 17.48 18.64
C ALA A 79 -6.31 17.07 18.73
N VAL A 80 -5.53 17.28 17.65
CA VAL A 80 -4.10 16.97 17.64
C VAL A 80 -3.35 18.06 18.42
N ARG A 81 -2.79 17.69 19.57
CA ARG A 81 -1.85 18.51 20.35
C ARG A 81 -0.52 17.77 20.45
N GLY A 82 0.59 18.46 20.20
CA GLY A 82 1.95 17.89 20.30
C GLY A 82 2.49 17.29 19.00
N GLU A 83 3.23 16.19 19.12
CA GLU A 83 3.94 15.55 17.99
C GLU A 83 2.99 14.86 17.01
N PHE A 84 3.45 14.62 15.78
CA PHE A 84 2.64 13.98 14.74
C PHE A 84 2.51 12.46 14.86
N TRP A 85 2.88 11.90 16.00
CA TRP A 85 2.85 10.48 16.28
C TRP A 85 2.67 10.24 17.78
N SER A 86 2.28 9.02 18.14
CA SER A 86 2.39 8.49 19.50
C SER A 86 3.56 7.52 19.57
N ALA A 87 4.32 7.52 20.66
CA ALA A 87 5.55 6.74 20.80
C ALA A 87 5.51 5.83 22.04
N SER A 88 6.04 4.61 21.92
CA SER A 88 6.14 3.63 23.03
C SER A 88 7.12 4.00 24.11
N CYS A 89 8.10 4.83 23.78
CA CYS A 89 9.06 5.35 24.72
C CYS A 89 9.54 6.73 24.26
N ALA A 90 10.38 7.37 25.08
CA ALA A 90 11.12 8.54 24.64
C ALA A 90 11.96 8.18 23.41
N LEU A 91 11.87 8.99 22.36
CA LEU A 91 12.56 8.71 21.11
C LEU A 91 14.05 9.07 21.22
N PRO A 92 14.95 8.19 20.76
CA PRO A 92 16.37 8.49 20.72
C PRO A 92 16.67 9.60 19.70
N ARG A 93 17.73 10.36 19.96
CA ARG A 93 18.20 11.43 19.05
C ARG A 93 18.83 10.89 17.76
N LYS A 94 19.40 9.68 17.81
CA LYS A 94 20.02 8.99 16.68
C LYS A 94 19.56 7.55 16.65
N VAL A 95 19.24 7.05 15.47
CA VAL A 95 18.95 5.63 15.21
C VAL A 95 19.76 5.12 14.04
N ASP A 96 20.12 3.84 14.05
CA ASP A 96 20.78 3.24 12.89
C ASP A 96 19.77 2.97 11.78
N VAL A 97 18.61 2.40 12.13
CA VAL A 97 17.60 1.98 11.16
C VAL A 97 16.20 2.46 11.59
N LEU A 98 15.56 3.21 10.72
CA LEU A 98 14.14 3.55 10.80
C LEU A 98 13.35 2.69 9.79
N ILE A 99 12.52 1.78 10.28
CA ILE A 99 11.64 0.95 9.45
C ILE A 99 10.27 1.60 9.40
N ILE A 100 9.72 1.83 8.22
CA ILE A 100 8.36 2.36 8.03
C ILE A 100 7.47 1.24 7.51
N SER A 101 6.49 0.86 8.32
CA SER A 101 5.56 -0.24 8.08
C SER A 101 4.11 0.21 8.32
N HIS A 102 3.16 -0.72 8.36
CA HIS A 102 1.74 -0.43 8.49
C HIS A 102 1.13 -1.10 9.73
N LEU A 103 0.15 -0.40 10.31
CA LEU A 103 -0.80 -0.97 11.26
C LEU A 103 -2.16 -1.06 10.57
N LEU A 104 -2.49 -2.25 10.03
CA LEU A 104 -3.70 -2.48 9.23
C LEU A 104 -4.94 -2.59 10.12
N ASN A 105 -4.79 -3.19 11.30
CA ASN A 105 -5.88 -3.42 12.24
C ASN A 105 -5.38 -3.39 13.70
N ALA A 106 -6.32 -3.28 14.63
CA ALA A 106 -6.03 -3.24 16.06
C ALA A 106 -5.44 -4.56 16.61
N SER A 107 -5.71 -5.70 15.96
CA SER A 107 -5.22 -7.01 16.39
C SER A 107 -3.74 -7.24 16.10
N GLN A 108 -3.15 -6.49 15.15
CA GLN A 108 -1.70 -6.50 14.91
C GLN A 108 -0.89 -5.80 16.01
N ALA A 109 -1.54 -4.94 16.81
CA ALA A 109 -0.84 -4.21 17.86
C ALA A 109 -0.41 -5.16 19.01
N GLY A 110 0.86 -5.06 19.41
CA GLY A 110 1.49 -5.93 20.41
C GLY A 110 2.20 -7.16 19.85
N GLY A 111 2.06 -7.44 18.55
CA GLY A 111 2.78 -8.52 17.86
C GLY A 111 4.04 -8.06 17.11
N GLN A 112 4.64 -9.02 16.39
CA GLN A 112 5.68 -8.76 15.39
C GLN A 112 5.15 -7.90 14.24
N ASP A 113 6.06 -7.29 13.47
CA ASP A 113 5.68 -6.49 12.32
C ASP A 113 5.04 -7.35 11.21
N PHE A 114 3.96 -6.86 10.60
CA PHE A 114 3.20 -7.62 9.59
C PHE A 114 4.00 -7.93 8.32
N TYR A 115 4.90 -7.05 7.91
CA TYR A 115 5.70 -7.19 6.70
C TYR A 115 7.14 -7.60 6.98
N PHE A 116 7.71 -7.06 8.07
CA PHE A 116 9.11 -7.30 8.44
C PHE A 116 9.29 -8.42 9.47
N GLY A 117 8.20 -8.95 10.07
CA GLY A 117 8.26 -10.03 11.04
C GLY A 117 9.11 -9.66 12.26
N ALA A 118 10.05 -10.54 12.60
CA ALA A 118 11.01 -10.37 13.69
C ALA A 118 12.26 -9.55 13.32
N LEU A 119 12.38 -9.05 12.08
CA LEU A 119 13.56 -8.33 11.61
C LEU A 119 13.92 -7.12 12.49
N PRO A 120 12.97 -6.26 12.94
CA PRO A 120 13.32 -5.15 13.81
C PRO A 120 14.00 -5.63 15.10
N GLU A 121 13.46 -6.69 15.71
CA GLU A 121 13.99 -7.28 16.94
C GLU A 121 15.33 -8.01 16.72
N GLU A 122 15.52 -8.67 15.56
CA GLU A 122 16.79 -9.27 15.16
C GLU A 122 17.91 -8.23 15.05
N LEU A 123 17.64 -7.12 14.38
CA LEU A 123 18.58 -6.01 14.24
C LEU A 123 18.92 -5.39 15.61
N SER A 124 17.92 -5.21 16.49
CA SER A 124 18.17 -4.76 17.86
C SER A 124 19.07 -5.72 18.66
N ARG A 125 18.87 -7.04 18.52
CA ARG A 125 19.74 -8.05 19.16
C ARG A 125 21.16 -8.05 18.60
N MET A 126 21.34 -7.67 17.35
CA MET A 126 22.65 -7.47 16.73
C MET A 126 23.35 -6.16 17.17
N GLY A 127 22.70 -5.36 18.04
CA GLY A 127 23.26 -4.13 18.58
C GLY A 127 22.92 -2.87 17.79
N PHE A 128 22.05 -2.93 16.78
CA PHE A 128 21.59 -1.74 16.07
C PHE A 128 20.49 -1.01 16.84
N SER A 129 20.54 0.32 16.86
CA SER A 129 19.42 1.14 17.33
C SER A 129 18.32 1.18 16.26
N VAL A 130 17.21 0.49 16.50
CA VAL A 130 16.09 0.36 15.55
C VAL A 130 14.86 1.09 16.05
N LEU A 131 14.17 1.78 15.15
CA LEU A 131 12.86 2.39 15.39
C LEU A 131 11.88 1.93 14.31
N VAL A 132 10.68 1.52 14.70
CA VAL A 132 9.61 1.15 13.76
C VAL A 132 8.53 2.22 13.77
N ALA A 133 8.24 2.81 12.62
CA ALA A 133 7.16 3.77 12.42
C ALA A 133 6.01 3.14 11.65
N LEU A 134 4.81 3.16 12.24
CA LEU A 134 3.62 2.51 11.72
C LEU A 134 2.67 3.54 11.13
N PHE A 135 2.37 3.40 9.84
CA PHE A 135 1.26 4.10 9.21
C PHE A 135 -0.05 3.50 9.73
N ASN A 136 -0.78 4.31 10.50
CA ASN A 136 -2.06 3.91 11.08
C ASN A 136 -3.16 3.86 10.00
N GLN A 137 -3.63 2.66 9.69
CA GLN A 137 -4.79 2.43 8.83
C GLN A 137 -6.01 1.96 9.62
N SER A 138 -5.91 1.89 10.94
CA SER A 138 -7.03 1.57 11.82
C SER A 138 -7.97 2.76 12.02
N SER A 139 -9.16 2.49 12.57
CA SER A 139 -10.13 3.51 12.95
C SER A 139 -9.78 4.23 14.27
N GLU A 140 -8.86 3.68 15.07
CA GLU A 140 -8.50 4.19 16.40
C GLU A 140 -7.27 5.12 16.35
N PRO A 141 -7.13 6.05 17.31
CA PRO A 141 -5.94 6.90 17.40
C PRO A 141 -4.69 6.10 17.74
N GLY A 142 -3.53 6.57 17.29
CA GLY A 142 -2.25 5.88 17.50
C GLY A 142 -1.93 5.61 18.97
N SER A 143 -2.31 6.53 19.86
CA SER A 143 -2.13 6.42 21.32
C SER A 143 -2.82 5.21 21.94
N ALA A 144 -3.89 4.68 21.34
CA ALA A 144 -4.59 3.50 21.83
C ALA A 144 -3.78 2.20 21.70
N PHE A 145 -2.75 2.18 20.84
CA PHE A 145 -1.98 0.98 20.53
C PHE A 145 -0.65 0.91 21.26
N ILE A 146 -0.10 2.06 21.64
CA ILE A 146 1.28 2.17 22.10
C ILE A 146 1.60 1.25 23.30
N GLY A 147 0.69 1.15 24.27
CA GLY A 147 0.87 0.29 25.44
C GLY A 147 0.75 -1.21 25.17
N ARG A 148 0.44 -1.64 23.94
CA ARG A 148 0.27 -3.06 23.60
C ARG A 148 1.59 -3.75 23.26
N TRP A 149 2.63 -3.01 22.86
CA TRP A 149 3.95 -3.57 22.61
C TRP A 149 4.77 -3.66 23.89
N LYS A 150 5.47 -4.78 24.05
CA LYS A 150 6.27 -5.01 25.24
C LYS A 150 7.54 -4.14 25.24
N PRO A 151 8.05 -3.72 26.41
CA PRO A 151 9.22 -2.85 26.50
C PRO A 151 10.51 -3.45 25.90
N GLU A 152 10.62 -4.78 25.80
CA GLU A 152 11.80 -5.47 25.27
C GLU A 152 11.85 -5.46 23.73
N MET A 153 10.74 -5.10 23.08
CA MET A 153 10.66 -5.01 21.63
C MET A 153 11.28 -3.72 21.12
N ALA A 154 11.65 -3.68 19.84
CA ALA A 154 12.12 -2.46 19.21
C ALA A 154 11.10 -1.31 19.39
N PRO A 155 11.55 -0.09 19.78
CA PRO A 155 10.68 1.06 19.92
C PRO A 155 9.76 1.28 18.71
N ARG A 156 8.51 1.66 18.98
CA ARG A 156 7.49 1.86 17.96
C ARG A 156 6.84 3.23 18.08
N VAL A 157 6.60 3.84 16.93
CA VAL A 157 5.73 5.01 16.80
C VAL A 157 4.56 4.71 15.90
N VAL A 158 3.40 5.26 16.24
CA VAL A 158 2.20 5.19 15.39
C VAL A 158 1.88 6.59 14.92
N PHE A 159 1.89 6.77 13.60
CA PHE A 159 1.60 8.04 12.96
C PHE A 159 0.17 8.50 13.21
N SER A 160 0.00 9.80 13.44
CA SER A 160 -1.31 10.40 13.65
C SER A 160 -2.10 10.48 12.34
N ASN A 161 -3.41 10.21 12.42
CA ASN A 161 -4.29 10.28 11.24
C ASN A 161 -4.50 11.72 10.71
N SER A 162 -4.07 12.72 11.48
CA SER A 162 -4.17 14.15 11.17
C SER A 162 -2.88 14.88 11.53
N LEU A 163 -2.64 16.01 10.85
CA LEU A 163 -1.68 17.01 11.30
C LEU A 163 -2.39 18.07 12.15
N GLY A 164 -1.62 18.98 12.74
CA GLY A 164 -2.18 20.21 13.30
C GLY A 164 -2.80 21.11 12.22
N ILE A 165 -3.73 21.98 12.61
CA ILE A 165 -4.56 22.79 11.71
C ILE A 165 -3.71 23.56 10.67
N LEU A 166 -2.66 24.25 11.12
CA LEU A 166 -1.80 25.06 10.24
C LEU A 166 -1.13 24.21 9.15
N ALA A 167 -0.64 23.03 9.53
CA ALA A 167 -0.01 22.11 8.60
C ALA A 167 -1.02 21.52 7.60
N GLU A 168 -2.23 21.16 8.04
CA GLU A 168 -3.31 20.72 7.12
C GLU A 168 -3.71 21.83 6.13
N VAL A 169 -3.86 23.08 6.59
CA VAL A 169 -4.20 24.22 5.73
C VAL A 169 -3.09 24.49 4.72
N SER A 170 -1.82 24.45 5.15
CA SER A 170 -0.66 24.62 4.28
C SER A 170 -0.61 23.53 3.19
N LEU A 171 -0.81 22.28 3.59
CA LEU A 171 -0.85 21.13 2.68
C LEU A 171 -1.99 21.26 1.67
N ASP A 172 -3.18 21.69 2.10
CA ASP A 172 -4.31 21.89 1.19
C ASP A 172 -4.05 23.00 0.17
N ARG A 173 -3.40 24.11 0.57
CA ARG A 173 -2.99 25.17 -0.37
C ARG A 173 -2.03 24.64 -1.44
N LYS A 174 -1.01 23.86 -1.06
CA LYS A 174 -0.05 23.26 -2.00
C LYS A 174 -0.75 22.33 -3.01
N LEU A 175 -1.66 21.47 -2.54
CA LEU A 175 -2.42 20.57 -3.43
C LEU A 175 -3.37 21.32 -4.37
N ARG A 176 -3.96 22.44 -3.94
CA ARG A 176 -4.76 23.29 -4.83
C ARG A 176 -3.90 23.97 -5.89
N ALA A 177 -2.73 24.47 -5.53
CA ALA A 177 -1.78 25.06 -6.48
C ALA A 177 -1.34 24.03 -7.53
N GLU A 178 -1.06 22.79 -7.10
CA GLU A 178 -0.72 21.68 -8.00
C GLU A 178 -1.89 21.31 -8.92
N SER A 179 -3.11 21.25 -8.40
CA SER A 179 -4.32 21.06 -9.22
C SER A 179 -4.44 22.13 -10.31
N ALA A 180 -4.23 23.40 -9.96
CA ALA A 180 -4.26 24.51 -10.92
C ALA A 180 -3.11 24.41 -11.96
N ARG A 181 -1.92 23.97 -11.56
CA ARG A 181 -0.80 23.70 -12.49
C ARG A 181 -1.17 22.61 -13.49
N LEU A 182 -1.66 21.46 -13.03
CA LEU A 182 -2.06 20.34 -13.88
C LEU A 182 -3.20 20.71 -14.84
N LEU A 183 -4.15 21.55 -14.41
CA LEU A 183 -5.20 22.09 -15.29
C LEU A 183 -4.62 22.99 -16.40
N ARG A 184 -3.67 23.88 -16.07
CA ARG A 184 -2.99 24.71 -17.08
C ARG A 184 -2.23 23.86 -18.09
N LEU A 185 -1.51 22.82 -17.62
CA LEU A 185 -0.84 21.87 -18.51
C LEU A 185 -1.84 21.12 -19.41
N ALA A 186 -3.01 20.76 -18.88
CA ALA A 186 -4.06 20.11 -19.67
C ALA A 186 -4.66 21.04 -20.74
N GLN A 187 -4.75 22.36 -20.46
CA GLN A 187 -5.23 23.35 -21.44
C GLN A 187 -4.24 23.53 -22.59
N ALA A 188 -2.94 23.46 -22.32
CA ALA A 188 -1.88 23.60 -23.32
C ALA A 188 -1.65 22.33 -24.16
N LYS A 189 -2.18 21.17 -23.73
CA LYS A 189 -1.97 19.88 -24.40
C LYS A 189 -3.09 19.63 -25.41
N CYS A 190 -2.73 19.11 -26.59
CA CYS A 190 -3.70 18.68 -27.61
C CYS A 190 -4.68 17.64 -27.05
N GLU A 191 -5.85 17.54 -27.68
CA GLU A 191 -6.84 16.52 -27.35
C GLU A 191 -6.25 15.11 -27.43
N GLY A 192 -6.60 14.26 -26.45
CA GLY A 192 -6.10 12.89 -26.38
C GLY A 192 -5.89 12.39 -24.95
N LEU A 193 -5.33 11.18 -24.84
CA LEU A 193 -5.12 10.50 -23.55
C LEU A 193 -4.31 11.35 -22.58
N GLY A 194 -3.21 11.95 -23.03
CA GLY A 194 -2.33 12.76 -22.18
C GLY A 194 -3.06 13.95 -21.53
N ARG A 195 -3.98 14.61 -22.26
CA ARG A 195 -4.82 15.69 -21.71
C ARG A 195 -5.80 15.15 -20.68
N ARG A 196 -6.47 14.02 -20.97
CA ARG A 196 -7.42 13.39 -20.03
C ARG A 196 -6.75 12.91 -18.75
N VAL A 197 -5.53 12.39 -18.84
CA VAL A 197 -4.69 12.02 -17.69
C VAL A 197 -4.37 13.23 -16.83
N LEU A 198 -3.96 14.37 -17.41
CA LEU A 198 -3.72 15.60 -16.65
C LEU A 198 -4.99 16.12 -15.97
N LEU A 199 -6.14 16.11 -16.66
CA LEU A 199 -7.43 16.50 -16.08
C LEU A 199 -7.86 15.56 -14.93
N ARG A 200 -7.58 14.25 -15.04
CA ARG A 200 -7.85 13.30 -13.95
C ARG A 200 -6.88 13.51 -12.79
N ALA A 201 -5.58 13.68 -13.04
CA ALA A 201 -4.57 13.96 -12.04
C ALA A 201 -4.89 15.25 -11.24
N ALA A 202 -5.33 16.31 -11.93
CA ALA A 202 -5.76 17.56 -11.30
C ALA A 202 -6.95 17.38 -10.33
N ARG A 203 -7.81 16.38 -10.56
CA ARG A 203 -8.88 16.01 -9.62
C ARG A 203 -8.33 15.17 -8.47
N GLU A 204 -7.55 14.14 -8.81
CA GLU A 204 -6.95 13.17 -7.87
C GLU A 204 -6.08 13.83 -6.81
N VAL A 205 -5.30 14.86 -7.15
CA VAL A 205 -4.47 15.60 -6.19
C VAL A 205 -5.27 16.29 -5.09
N ARG A 206 -6.57 16.55 -5.32
CA ARG A 206 -7.49 17.16 -4.35
C ARG A 206 -8.24 16.13 -3.51
N LEU A 207 -8.12 14.83 -3.83
CA LEU A 207 -8.78 13.74 -3.13
C LEU A 207 -8.04 13.38 -1.83
N GLY A 208 -8.70 12.57 -0.99
CA GLY A 208 -8.16 12.15 0.30
C GLY A 208 -6.83 11.40 0.22
N GLN A 209 -6.61 10.58 -0.82
CA GLN A 209 -5.42 9.72 -0.90
C GLN A 209 -4.12 10.52 -1.10
N ALA A 210 -4.13 11.53 -1.98
CA ALA A 210 -2.97 12.42 -2.16
C ALA A 210 -2.66 13.21 -0.88
N ARG A 211 -3.71 13.66 -0.17
CA ARG A 211 -3.56 14.31 1.15
C ARG A 211 -2.93 13.39 2.18
N THR A 212 -3.42 12.16 2.31
CA THR A 212 -2.88 11.17 3.25
C THR A 212 -1.41 10.87 2.93
N THR A 213 -1.08 10.74 1.65
CA THR A 213 0.30 10.52 1.19
C THR A 213 1.23 11.69 1.56
N ARG A 214 0.82 12.94 1.31
CA ARG A 214 1.60 14.12 1.72
C ARG A 214 1.66 14.28 3.23
N ARG A 215 0.58 13.97 3.97
CA ARG A 215 0.56 13.96 5.43
C ARG A 215 1.63 13.02 5.96
N LEU A 216 1.64 11.78 5.47
CA LEU A 216 2.64 10.81 5.86
C LEU A 216 4.06 11.33 5.59
N GLY A 217 4.31 11.96 4.43
CA GLY A 217 5.58 12.62 4.14
C GLY A 217 5.99 13.68 5.16
N VAL A 218 5.07 14.55 5.60
CA VAL A 218 5.36 15.55 6.64
C VAL A 218 5.75 14.89 7.97
N GLN A 219 5.06 13.81 8.35
CA GLN A 219 5.33 13.12 9.62
C GLN A 219 6.65 12.34 9.56
N ILE A 220 6.94 11.68 8.44
CA ILE A 220 8.22 11.00 8.20
C ILE A 220 9.36 12.02 8.23
N GLY A 221 9.24 13.15 7.54
CA GLY A 221 10.26 14.20 7.55
C GLY A 221 10.54 14.69 8.98
N ALA A 222 9.49 14.98 9.75
CA ALA A 222 9.64 15.41 11.15
C ALA A 222 10.30 14.33 12.04
N LEU A 223 9.96 13.05 11.85
CA LEU A 223 10.57 11.95 12.59
C LEU A 223 12.04 11.75 12.21
N VAL A 224 12.36 11.83 10.91
CA VAL A 224 13.73 11.73 10.39
C VAL A 224 14.58 12.90 10.89
N SER A 225 14.06 14.14 10.91
CA SER A 225 14.76 15.29 11.48
C SER A 225 15.07 15.09 12.96
N LYS A 226 14.16 14.47 13.72
CA LYS A 226 14.32 14.24 15.16
C LYS A 226 15.30 13.12 15.49
N CYS A 227 15.21 12.00 14.76
CA CYS A 227 15.94 10.76 15.07
C CYS A 227 17.17 10.54 14.20
N GLN A 228 17.42 11.37 13.19
CA GLN A 228 18.57 11.33 12.27
C GLN A 228 19.03 9.90 11.91
N PRO A 229 18.14 9.08 11.31
CA PRO A 229 18.45 7.70 10.97
C PRO A 229 19.61 7.60 9.98
N ARG A 230 20.49 6.59 10.14
CA ARG A 230 21.49 6.26 9.10
C ARG A 230 20.84 5.63 7.87
N ALA A 231 19.80 4.81 8.08
CA ALA A 231 19.02 4.20 7.01
C ALA A 231 17.51 4.27 7.29
N VAL A 232 16.73 4.51 6.25
CA VAL A 232 15.27 4.36 6.23
C VAL A 232 14.92 3.17 5.34
N VAL A 233 14.15 2.23 5.89
CA VAL A 233 13.66 1.04 5.17
C VAL A 233 12.14 1.14 5.05
N VAL A 234 11.63 1.06 3.84
CA VAL A 234 10.18 1.04 3.55
C VAL A 234 9.87 -0.11 2.60
N LEU A 235 8.59 -0.45 2.43
CA LEU A 235 8.20 -1.37 1.36
C LEU A 235 8.51 -0.77 -0.03
N HIS A 236 8.78 -1.62 -1.01
CA HIS A 236 8.98 -1.22 -2.39
C HIS A 236 8.02 -1.99 -3.28
N GLU A 237 6.78 -1.53 -3.34
CA GLU A 237 5.70 -2.13 -4.13
C GLU A 237 5.24 -1.20 -5.28
N GLY A 238 5.80 0.01 -5.34
CA GLY A 238 5.53 1.00 -6.38
C GLY A 238 4.46 2.03 -5.99
N HIS A 239 4.16 2.18 -4.70
CA HIS A 239 3.15 3.13 -4.23
C HIS A 239 3.71 4.55 -4.10
N ALA A 240 2.84 5.54 -4.30
CA ALA A 240 3.21 6.95 -4.17
C ALA A 240 3.82 7.30 -2.81
N TRP A 241 3.31 6.70 -1.73
CA TRP A 241 3.78 7.01 -0.38
C TRP A 241 5.22 6.59 -0.12
N GLU A 242 5.69 5.51 -0.75
CA GLU A 242 7.08 5.03 -0.64
C GLU A 242 8.03 6.08 -1.24
N ARG A 243 7.66 6.61 -2.41
CA ARG A 243 8.39 7.69 -3.09
C ARG A 243 8.43 8.98 -2.26
N ILE A 244 7.31 9.31 -1.62
CA ILE A 244 7.22 10.45 -0.71
C ILE A 244 8.01 10.23 0.58
N ALA A 245 8.06 9.01 1.11
CA ALA A 245 8.86 8.67 2.28
C ALA A 245 10.35 8.92 2.01
N PHE A 246 10.86 8.45 0.86
CA PHE A 246 12.24 8.69 0.45
C PHE A 246 12.55 10.18 0.28
N ALA A 247 11.69 10.91 -0.43
CA ALA A 247 11.89 12.34 -0.65
C ALA A 247 11.88 13.13 0.67
N ALA A 248 10.93 12.84 1.57
CA ALA A 248 10.83 13.50 2.86
C ALA A 248 12.01 13.15 3.78
N ALA A 249 12.48 11.91 3.76
CA ALA A 249 13.63 11.49 4.55
C ALA A 249 14.90 12.23 4.10
N ARG A 250 15.17 12.28 2.78
CA ARG A 250 16.35 12.98 2.24
C ARG A 250 16.28 14.50 2.42
N GLU A 251 15.08 15.08 2.33
CA GLU A 251 14.88 16.50 2.61
C GLU A 251 15.16 16.83 4.09
N ALA A 252 14.76 15.96 5.00
CA ALA A 252 14.99 16.12 6.44
C ALA A 252 16.43 15.80 6.88
N HIS A 253 17.08 14.82 6.25
CA HIS A 253 18.44 14.40 6.55
C HIS A 253 19.14 13.91 5.26
N PRO A 254 19.89 14.78 4.55
CA PRO A 254 20.48 14.43 3.25
C PRO A 254 21.42 13.22 3.23
N GLY A 255 22.03 12.87 4.38
CA GLY A 255 22.92 11.71 4.52
C GLY A 255 22.21 10.38 4.75
N VAL A 256 20.88 10.36 4.85
CA VAL A 256 20.11 9.12 5.08
C VAL A 256 20.18 8.21 3.86
N ARG A 257 20.44 6.91 4.10
CA ARG A 257 20.30 5.88 3.07
C ARG A 257 18.86 5.42 2.97
N CYS A 258 18.29 5.45 1.76
CA CYS A 258 16.93 4.98 1.53
C CYS A 258 16.96 3.58 0.92
N MET A 259 16.31 2.62 1.59
CA MET A 259 16.23 1.23 1.15
C MET A 259 14.77 0.82 0.98
N GLY A 260 14.49 0.07 -0.09
CA GLY A 260 13.20 -0.54 -0.35
C GLY A 260 13.21 -2.03 0.00
N TYR A 261 12.12 -2.57 0.52
CA TYR A 261 11.91 -4.00 0.71
C TYR A 261 10.76 -4.48 -0.18
N GLN A 262 11.08 -5.27 -1.19
CA GLN A 262 10.11 -5.93 -2.06
C GLN A 262 9.64 -7.21 -1.35
N HIS A 263 8.40 -7.17 -0.86
CA HIS A 263 7.79 -8.27 -0.13
C HIS A 263 6.91 -9.11 -1.08
N SER A 264 6.10 -8.48 -1.93
CA SER A 264 5.07 -9.14 -2.74
C SER A 264 5.62 -9.82 -4.00
N SER A 265 4.94 -10.86 -4.49
CA SER A 265 5.32 -11.52 -5.75
C SER A 265 5.27 -10.56 -6.94
N LEU A 266 6.27 -10.63 -7.81
CA LEU A 266 6.35 -9.78 -8.99
C LEU A 266 5.71 -10.43 -10.21
N PHE A 267 4.75 -9.73 -10.82
CA PHE A 267 4.05 -10.19 -12.02
C PHE A 267 4.67 -9.59 -13.30
N ARG A 268 4.36 -10.19 -14.46
CA ARG A 268 4.85 -9.72 -15.76
C ARG A 268 4.53 -8.25 -16.00
N LEU A 269 3.32 -7.81 -15.66
CA LEU A 269 2.81 -6.46 -15.91
C LEU A 269 2.63 -5.66 -14.61
N GLN A 270 3.68 -5.62 -13.80
CA GLN A 270 3.77 -4.72 -12.63
C GLN A 270 4.65 -3.52 -13.00
N HIS A 271 4.05 -2.33 -13.05
CA HIS A 271 4.66 -1.14 -13.67
C HIS A 271 5.36 -0.25 -12.64
N ALA A 272 4.64 0.28 -11.65
CA ALA A 272 5.18 1.33 -10.78
C ALA A 272 6.41 0.90 -9.93
N ILE A 273 6.53 -0.37 -9.56
CA ILE A 273 7.71 -0.90 -8.85
C ILE A 273 8.97 -0.91 -9.74
N ARG A 274 8.79 -1.08 -11.06
CA ARG A 274 9.86 -1.14 -12.07
C ARG A 274 10.22 0.22 -12.64
N ARG A 275 9.46 1.25 -12.29
CA ARG A 275 9.67 2.62 -12.74
C ARG A 275 10.72 3.32 -11.86
N ASN A 276 11.58 4.06 -12.54
CA ASN A 276 12.57 4.95 -11.93
C ASN A 276 12.05 6.39 -12.07
N LEU A 277 11.77 7.02 -10.94
CA LEU A 277 11.43 8.45 -10.87
C LEU A 277 12.68 9.31 -10.65
N GLY A 278 13.78 8.68 -10.26
CA GLY A 278 15.09 9.28 -10.12
C GLY A 278 15.24 10.17 -8.89
N GLY A 279 16.48 10.61 -8.70
CA GLY A 279 16.87 11.58 -7.67
C GLY A 279 16.42 11.15 -6.28
N ARG A 280 15.59 11.99 -5.65
CA ARG A 280 15.18 11.82 -4.24
C ARG A 280 14.04 10.84 -4.00
N TYR A 281 13.38 10.36 -5.06
CA TYR A 281 12.14 9.56 -4.94
C TYR A 281 12.39 8.05 -4.93
N ASP A 282 13.61 7.62 -5.20
CA ASP A 282 13.93 6.21 -5.41
C ASP A 282 14.90 5.69 -4.32
N PRO A 283 14.81 4.40 -3.97
CA PRO A 283 15.76 3.80 -3.06
C PRO A 283 17.14 3.65 -3.71
N GLU A 284 18.19 3.67 -2.90
CA GLU A 284 19.55 3.33 -3.32
C GLU A 284 19.76 1.81 -3.40
N HIS A 285 18.99 1.07 -2.60
CA HIS A 285 19.09 -0.37 -2.49
C HIS A 285 17.71 -1.00 -2.35
N VAL A 286 17.45 -2.09 -3.08
CA VAL A 286 16.22 -2.89 -2.89
C VAL A 286 16.57 -4.27 -2.37
N LEU A 287 16.05 -4.57 -1.18
CA LEU A 287 16.06 -5.87 -0.52
C LEU A 287 14.88 -6.67 -1.05
N THR A 288 15.11 -7.88 -1.54
CA THR A 288 14.07 -8.74 -2.11
C THR A 288 13.79 -9.93 -1.21
N SER A 289 12.54 -10.36 -1.16
CA SER A 289 12.13 -11.56 -0.42
C SER A 289 12.73 -12.86 -0.97
N GLY A 290 13.19 -12.89 -2.22
CA GLY A 290 13.82 -14.07 -2.81
C GLY A 290 14.59 -13.78 -4.11
N ARG A 291 15.32 -14.80 -4.59
CA ARG A 291 16.18 -14.71 -5.78
C ARG A 291 15.42 -14.34 -7.06
N LEU A 292 14.17 -14.81 -7.20
CA LEU A 292 13.33 -14.49 -8.36
C LEU A 292 13.00 -12.99 -8.41
N GLY A 293 12.60 -12.39 -7.28
CA GLY A 293 12.34 -10.96 -7.18
C GLY A 293 13.57 -10.13 -7.56
N ARG A 294 14.75 -10.51 -7.03
CA ARG A 294 16.03 -9.89 -7.38
C ARG A 294 16.31 -9.93 -8.88
N ARG A 295 16.14 -11.10 -9.51
CA ARG A 295 16.35 -11.26 -10.95
C ARG A 295 15.40 -10.37 -11.76
N LEU A 296 14.10 -10.42 -11.46
CA LEU A 296 13.09 -9.67 -12.21
C LEU A 296 13.25 -8.15 -12.08
N LEU A 297 13.67 -7.65 -10.91
CA LEU A 297 14.00 -6.23 -10.73
C LEU A 297 15.30 -5.85 -11.45
N GLY A 298 16.32 -6.72 -11.45
CA GLY A 298 17.58 -6.49 -12.16
C GLY A 298 17.43 -6.45 -13.68
N GLU A 299 16.47 -7.20 -14.24
CA GLU A 299 16.13 -7.19 -15.67
C GLU A 299 15.24 -5.99 -16.07
N ALA A 300 14.65 -5.27 -15.11
CA ALA A 300 13.77 -4.15 -15.38
C ALA A 300 14.56 -2.94 -15.92
N LYS A 301 14.31 -2.57 -17.18
CA LYS A 301 15.01 -1.46 -17.86
C LYS A 301 15.01 -0.15 -17.06
N GLY A 302 13.89 0.18 -16.40
CA GLY A 302 13.77 1.38 -15.58
C GLY A 302 14.72 1.40 -14.39
N LEU A 303 15.04 0.25 -13.82
CA LEU A 303 15.88 0.12 -12.62
C LEU A 303 17.33 -0.26 -12.92
N LYS A 304 17.78 -0.06 -14.17
CA LYS A 304 19.16 -0.38 -14.56
C LYS A 304 20.15 0.38 -13.64
N GLY A 305 21.03 -0.36 -12.97
CA GLY A 305 22.01 0.18 -12.03
C GLY A 305 21.55 0.25 -10.57
N LEU A 306 20.28 -0.08 -10.27
CA LEU A 306 19.81 -0.20 -8.89
C LEU A 306 20.47 -1.40 -8.20
N THR A 307 21.01 -1.19 -7.01
CA THR A 307 21.62 -2.28 -6.24
C THR A 307 20.52 -3.13 -5.60
N THR A 308 20.62 -4.45 -5.73
CA THR A 308 19.65 -5.40 -5.18
C THR A 308 20.31 -6.55 -4.43
N SER A 309 19.75 -6.91 -3.28
CA SER A 309 20.19 -8.05 -2.46
C SER A 309 19.00 -8.90 -2.02
N VAL A 310 19.24 -10.19 -1.75
CA VAL A 310 18.22 -11.07 -1.17
C VAL A 310 18.29 -10.98 0.34
N LEU A 311 17.22 -10.51 0.97
CA LEU A 311 17.06 -10.53 2.42
C LEU A 311 16.36 -11.81 2.88
N GLY A 312 15.42 -12.32 2.09
CA GLY A 312 14.51 -13.38 2.50
C GLY A 312 13.16 -12.83 2.96
N SER A 313 12.26 -13.74 3.35
CA SER A 313 10.94 -13.40 3.88
C SER A 313 10.79 -13.96 5.28
N SER A 314 10.21 -13.17 6.19
CA SER A 314 9.77 -13.63 7.51
C SER A 314 8.68 -14.70 7.43
N ARG A 315 8.02 -14.82 6.26
CA ARG A 315 7.00 -15.85 5.97
C ARG A 315 7.59 -17.12 5.37
N ALA A 316 8.91 -17.22 5.22
CA ALA A 316 9.55 -18.44 4.75
C ALA A 316 9.32 -19.56 5.77
N PHE A 317 8.87 -20.72 5.28
CA PHE A 317 8.65 -21.89 6.14
C PHE A 317 9.96 -22.34 6.79
N SER A 318 10.06 -22.21 8.10
CA SER A 318 11.23 -22.60 8.91
C SER A 318 11.13 -24.01 9.50
N GLY A 319 9.99 -24.69 9.31
CA GLY A 319 9.81 -26.05 9.79
C GLY A 319 10.66 -27.06 9.04
N LYS A 320 11.09 -28.13 9.71
CA LYS A 320 11.41 -29.38 9.01
C LYS A 320 10.16 -29.75 8.24
N ALA A 321 10.26 -29.92 6.91
CA ALA A 321 9.16 -30.44 6.11
C ALA A 321 8.58 -31.62 6.89
N ALA A 322 7.30 -31.52 7.28
CA ALA A 322 6.67 -32.57 8.05
C ALA A 322 6.98 -33.88 7.33
N SER A 323 7.68 -34.80 8.00
CA SER A 323 7.93 -36.12 7.43
C SER A 323 6.56 -36.60 6.98
N ARG A 324 6.41 -36.92 5.69
CA ARG A 324 5.21 -37.58 5.17
C ARG A 324 5.09 -38.86 5.98
N SER A 325 4.40 -38.82 7.11
CA SER A 325 3.99 -40.01 7.82
C SER A 325 3.14 -40.77 6.81
N GLY A 326 3.57 -41.99 6.51
CA GLY A 326 2.99 -42.84 5.48
C GLY A 326 1.60 -43.35 5.84
N ASP A 327 0.71 -42.46 6.30
CA ASP A 327 -0.65 -42.79 6.66
C ASP A 327 -1.54 -42.62 5.43
N LYS A 328 -2.11 -43.77 5.04
CA LYS A 328 -3.25 -44.03 4.15
C LYS A 328 -3.91 -42.79 3.55
N ALA A 329 -4.01 -42.77 2.21
CA ALA A 329 -4.78 -41.87 1.36
C ALA A 329 -5.88 -41.09 2.11
N ALA A 330 -5.48 -40.04 2.82
CA ALA A 330 -6.43 -39.14 3.45
C ALA A 330 -7.14 -38.43 2.29
N ALA A 331 -8.47 -38.48 2.30
CA ALA A 331 -9.34 -37.63 1.51
C ALA A 331 -8.66 -36.28 1.23
N GLY A 332 -8.41 -35.98 -0.04
CA GLY A 332 -7.62 -34.82 -0.42
C GLY A 332 -8.23 -33.55 0.16
N LYS A 333 -7.41 -32.60 0.63
CA LYS A 333 -7.91 -31.30 1.07
C LYS A 333 -7.53 -30.23 0.07
N CYS A 334 -8.51 -29.44 -0.36
CA CYS A 334 -8.31 -28.31 -1.27
C CYS A 334 -8.62 -27.01 -0.53
N LEU A 335 -7.60 -26.19 -0.27
CA LEU A 335 -7.79 -24.87 0.35
C LEU A 335 -8.02 -23.82 -0.75
N VAL A 336 -9.15 -23.10 -0.67
CA VAL A 336 -9.56 -22.06 -1.63
C VAL A 336 -9.40 -20.68 -0.98
N LEU A 337 -8.52 -19.87 -1.56
CA LEU A 337 -8.06 -18.59 -1.01
C LEU A 337 -8.17 -17.44 -2.05
N PRO A 338 -9.34 -16.81 -2.20
CA PRO A 338 -9.47 -15.61 -3.04
C PRO A 338 -8.73 -14.39 -2.45
N GLU A 339 -8.25 -13.46 -3.28
CA GLU A 339 -7.50 -12.25 -2.88
C GLU A 339 -8.35 -11.25 -2.05
N GLY A 340 -9.65 -11.52 -1.87
CA GLY A 340 -10.61 -10.62 -1.24
C GLY A 340 -11.36 -9.73 -2.22
N ILE A 341 -11.32 -10.09 -3.51
CA ILE A 341 -12.10 -9.43 -4.56
C ILE A 341 -13.42 -10.18 -4.73
N VAL A 342 -14.55 -9.52 -4.55
CA VAL A 342 -15.90 -10.14 -4.60
C VAL A 342 -16.13 -10.96 -5.87
N SER A 343 -15.78 -10.42 -7.04
CA SER A 343 -15.94 -11.14 -8.32
C SER A 343 -15.05 -12.38 -8.42
N GLU A 344 -13.83 -12.33 -7.87
CA GLU A 344 -12.93 -13.46 -7.81
C GLU A 344 -13.44 -14.52 -6.83
N CYS A 345 -13.93 -14.10 -5.66
CA CYS A 345 -14.57 -14.98 -4.68
C CYS A 345 -15.70 -15.78 -5.36
N HIS A 346 -16.60 -15.12 -6.10
CA HIS A 346 -17.67 -15.81 -6.83
C HIS A 346 -17.12 -16.80 -7.85
N LEU A 347 -16.13 -16.41 -8.65
CA LEU A 347 -15.55 -17.28 -9.68
C LEU A 347 -14.91 -18.54 -9.06
N LEU A 348 -14.06 -18.37 -8.06
CA LEU A 348 -13.36 -19.48 -7.41
C LEU A 348 -14.31 -20.37 -6.61
N PHE A 349 -15.30 -19.79 -5.93
CA PHE A 349 -16.28 -20.57 -5.17
C PHE A 349 -17.19 -21.37 -6.09
N GLU A 350 -17.71 -20.77 -7.16
CA GLU A 350 -18.50 -21.53 -8.14
C GLU A 350 -17.70 -22.64 -8.80
N PHE A 351 -16.43 -22.40 -9.12
CA PHE A 351 -15.54 -23.45 -9.63
C PHE A 351 -15.36 -24.57 -8.60
N SER A 352 -15.07 -24.24 -7.35
CA SER A 352 -14.88 -25.23 -6.29
C SER A 352 -16.16 -26.00 -5.92
N ILE A 353 -17.36 -25.40 -6.07
CA ILE A 353 -18.64 -26.12 -5.93
C ILE A 353 -18.72 -27.25 -6.96
N ARG A 354 -18.45 -26.95 -8.24
CA ARG A 354 -18.47 -27.97 -9.30
C ARG A 354 -17.44 -29.07 -9.04
N CYS A 355 -16.25 -28.71 -8.57
CA CYS A 355 -15.23 -29.69 -8.20
C CYS A 355 -15.68 -30.56 -7.02
N ALA A 356 -16.33 -29.97 -6.01
CA ALA A 356 -16.84 -30.68 -4.85
C ALA A 356 -17.96 -31.68 -5.19
N GLU A 357 -18.80 -31.35 -6.17
CA GLU A 357 -19.84 -32.25 -6.70
C GLU A 357 -19.25 -33.45 -7.46
N ILE A 358 -18.15 -33.25 -8.20
CA ILE A 358 -17.48 -34.30 -8.98
C ILE A 358 -16.57 -35.17 -8.10
N CYS A 359 -15.94 -34.58 -7.08
CA CYS A 359 -14.97 -35.22 -6.20
C CYS A 359 -15.44 -35.18 -4.73
N PRO A 360 -16.45 -35.99 -4.35
CA PRO A 360 -17.01 -36.00 -2.99
C PRO A 360 -15.99 -36.42 -1.91
N GLU A 361 -14.92 -37.11 -2.31
CA GLU A 361 -13.81 -37.53 -1.45
C GLU A 361 -12.82 -36.41 -1.13
N ILE A 362 -12.92 -35.25 -1.77
CA ILE A 362 -12.05 -34.09 -1.50
C ILE A 362 -12.78 -33.09 -0.61
N GLU A 363 -12.19 -32.71 0.53
CA GLU A 363 -12.68 -31.63 1.39
C GLU A 363 -12.19 -30.28 0.85
N PHE A 364 -13.11 -29.41 0.45
CA PHE A 364 -12.81 -28.05 0.04
C PHE A 364 -12.96 -27.10 1.22
N ILE A 365 -11.91 -26.35 1.55
CA ILE A 365 -11.90 -25.39 2.66
C ILE A 365 -11.90 -23.99 2.07
N TRP A 366 -12.95 -23.23 2.32
CA TRP A 366 -13.04 -21.83 1.92
C TRP A 366 -12.55 -20.92 3.03
N ARG A 367 -11.60 -20.04 2.72
CA ARG A 367 -11.08 -19.06 3.67
C ARG A 367 -11.08 -17.68 3.02
N LEU A 368 -11.77 -16.74 3.67
CA LEU A 368 -11.99 -15.40 3.14
C LEU A 368 -10.98 -14.39 3.69
N HIS A 369 -10.77 -13.34 2.90
CA HIS A 369 -10.00 -12.18 3.34
C HIS A 369 -10.83 -11.39 4.38
N PRO A 370 -10.23 -10.82 5.45
CA PRO A 370 -10.98 -10.07 6.47
C PRO A 370 -11.83 -8.90 5.97
N LEU A 371 -11.61 -8.45 4.73
CA LEU A 371 -12.37 -7.38 4.08
C LEU A 371 -13.68 -7.86 3.44
N VAL A 372 -13.92 -9.17 3.35
CA VAL A 372 -15.10 -9.76 2.70
C VAL A 372 -15.73 -10.78 3.64
N THR A 373 -17.04 -10.66 3.85
CA THR A 373 -17.79 -11.62 4.66
C THR A 373 -18.61 -12.56 3.79
N PHE A 374 -18.89 -13.76 4.29
CA PHE A 374 -19.64 -14.75 3.52
C PHE A 374 -21.08 -14.31 3.27
N GLU A 375 -21.69 -13.63 4.24
CA GLU A 375 -23.03 -13.05 4.17
C GLU A 375 -23.13 -12.05 3.02
N SER A 376 -22.09 -11.22 2.85
CA SER A 376 -22.04 -10.26 1.74
C SER A 376 -21.98 -10.95 0.37
N LEU A 377 -21.29 -12.09 0.27
CA LEU A 377 -21.20 -12.87 -0.96
C LEU A 377 -22.51 -13.61 -1.26
N GLN A 378 -23.16 -14.20 -0.25
CA GLN A 378 -24.42 -14.91 -0.43
C GLN A 378 -25.56 -14.00 -0.89
N ALA A 379 -25.57 -12.73 -0.44
CA ALA A 379 -26.56 -11.75 -0.89
C ALA A 379 -26.48 -11.51 -2.41
N GLY A 380 -25.28 -11.58 -2.99
CA GLY A 380 -25.05 -11.39 -4.43
C GLY A 380 -25.09 -12.67 -5.26
N ASN A 381 -25.06 -13.86 -4.65
CA ASN A 381 -25.01 -15.13 -5.38
C ASN A 381 -25.76 -16.25 -4.64
N SER A 382 -26.92 -16.65 -5.18
CA SER A 382 -27.77 -17.68 -4.60
C SER A 382 -27.14 -19.07 -4.56
N LYS A 383 -26.18 -19.35 -5.44
CA LYS A 383 -25.47 -20.65 -5.47
C LYS A 383 -24.63 -20.89 -4.21
N LEU A 384 -24.28 -19.83 -3.48
CA LEU A 384 -23.52 -19.93 -2.23
C LEU A 384 -24.41 -20.30 -1.02
N LYS A 385 -25.72 -20.46 -1.20
CA LYS A 385 -26.65 -20.84 -0.12
C LYS A 385 -26.59 -22.34 0.17
N ASN A 386 -26.59 -23.17 -0.88
CA ASN A 386 -26.62 -24.62 -0.78
C ASN A 386 -25.26 -25.16 -1.21
N LEU A 387 -24.39 -25.40 -0.23
CA LEU A 387 -23.05 -25.92 -0.49
C LEU A 387 -23.05 -27.45 -0.40
N PRO A 388 -22.27 -28.13 -1.27
CA PRO A 388 -21.96 -29.55 -1.10
C PRO A 388 -21.42 -29.85 0.31
N PRO A 389 -21.69 -31.05 0.87
CA PRO A 389 -21.34 -31.39 2.25
C PRO A 389 -19.82 -31.43 2.51
N ASN A 390 -19.03 -31.61 1.45
CA ASN A 390 -17.56 -31.60 1.47
C ASN A 390 -16.98 -30.18 1.31
N ILE A 391 -17.77 -29.10 1.41
CA ILE A 391 -17.27 -27.73 1.50
C ILE A 391 -17.38 -27.20 2.92
N ARG A 392 -16.24 -26.82 3.50
CA ARG A 392 -16.13 -26.22 4.83
C ARG A 392 -15.74 -24.75 4.76
N ARG A 393 -16.40 -23.92 5.58
CA ARG A 393 -15.99 -22.52 5.79
C ARG A 393 -15.01 -22.44 6.95
N SER A 394 -13.85 -21.84 6.70
CA SER A 394 -12.83 -21.58 7.69
C SER A 394 -13.09 -20.25 8.40
N VAL A 395 -13.00 -20.25 9.73
CA VAL A 395 -12.99 -19.02 10.55
C VAL A 395 -11.57 -18.47 10.77
N ALA A 396 -10.54 -19.24 10.41
CA ALA A 396 -9.14 -18.82 10.45
C ALA A 396 -8.87 -17.72 9.41
N THR A 397 -8.00 -16.77 9.73
CA THR A 397 -7.57 -15.72 8.81
C THR A 397 -6.44 -16.22 7.91
N PHE A 398 -6.10 -15.45 6.86
CA PHE A 398 -5.06 -15.79 5.90
C PHE A 398 -3.70 -16.15 6.55
N ASP A 399 -3.38 -15.54 7.69
CA ASP A 399 -2.09 -15.66 8.34
C ASP A 399 -2.07 -16.63 9.56
N SER A 400 -3.15 -17.38 9.80
CA SER A 400 -3.31 -18.30 10.95
C SER A 400 -3.49 -19.77 10.57
#